data_AF-A0A7W1U3B5-F1
#
_entry.id   AF-A0A7W1U3B5-F1
#
_cell.length_a   1.000
_cell.length_b   1.000
_cell.length_c   1.000
_cell.angle_alpha   90.00
_cell.angle_beta   90.00
_cell.angle_gamma   90.00
#
_symmetry.space_group_name_H-M   'P 1'
#
loop_
_entity.id
_entity.type
_entity.pdbx_description
1 polymer ?
#
loop_
_entity_poly.entity_id
_entity_poly.type
_entity_poly.pdbx_seq_one_letter_code
_entity_poly.pdbx_strand_id
1 'polypeptide(L)'
;MNTNHRLGLDTACFFSLLMFGFIGVSKCHAIIETFDNDSDDGDWHLSTNPGELLVIEPTGGNPGAYLHGTVDASVPTWYVPMGTKTHFLGNFAKAGVAEMTFDIDIFAGSEVPDRAVTLDLKTTFGTGDFSKGVDAYYVGTDISHFPVGWQTYSYPLEAASLTIPPGWVVTKGNGKPGTDADWQALMQDVEILGVELGQPGYFYPDWIWDLGLDNVRFRRRHA
;
A
#
# COMPACT_ATOMS: atom_id res chain seq x y z
N MET A 1 -28.37 86.59 5.73
CA MET A 1 -29.41 86.50 4.69
C MET A 1 -28.99 85.44 3.68
N ASN A 2 -29.85 84.44 3.45
CA ASN A 2 -30.16 83.71 2.20
C ASN A 2 -29.04 83.52 1.14
N THR A 3 -28.84 82.39 0.45
CA THR A 3 -29.64 81.19 0.17
C THR A 3 -28.82 80.22 -0.71
N ASN A 4 -28.98 78.91 -0.48
CA ASN A 4 -29.14 77.79 -1.44
C ASN A 4 -28.21 77.53 -2.64
N HIS A 5 -27.68 76.29 -2.59
CA HIS A 5 -27.64 75.19 -3.58
C HIS A 5 -26.97 75.35 -4.96
N ARG A 6 -26.05 74.41 -5.24
CA ARG A 6 -26.22 73.36 -6.28
C ARG A 6 -25.30 72.15 -6.07
N LEU A 7 -25.86 70.98 -6.37
CA LEU A 7 -25.25 69.65 -6.31
C LEU A 7 -24.20 69.42 -7.42
N GLY A 8 -23.23 68.57 -7.12
CA GLY A 8 -22.46 67.78 -8.07
C GLY A 8 -22.10 66.43 -7.44
N LEU A 9 -22.80 65.38 -7.86
CA LEU A 9 -22.43 63.97 -7.69
C LEU A 9 -21.13 63.71 -8.48
N ASP A 10 -20.19 62.93 -7.94
CA ASP A 10 -19.79 61.65 -8.57
C ASP A 10 -18.56 60.98 -7.92
N THR A 11 -18.70 59.66 -7.80
CA THR A 11 -17.67 58.61 -7.70
C THR A 11 -16.95 58.39 -6.36
N ALA A 12 -17.57 57.57 -5.50
CA ALA A 12 -16.86 56.80 -4.48
C ALA A 12 -16.15 55.60 -5.14
N CYS A 13 -14.83 55.54 -5.04
CA CYS A 13 -14.04 54.36 -5.39
C CYS A 13 -14.34 53.23 -4.38
N PHE A 14 -15.01 52.18 -4.84
CA PHE A 14 -15.06 50.90 -4.16
C PHE A 14 -13.67 50.23 -4.22
N PHE A 15 -12.94 50.23 -3.10
CA PHE A 15 -11.82 49.31 -2.92
C PHE A 15 -12.40 47.93 -2.58
N SER A 16 -12.50 47.07 -3.59
CA SER A 16 -12.81 45.66 -3.41
C SER A 16 -11.57 44.95 -2.90
N LEU A 17 -11.60 44.48 -1.65
CA LEU A 17 -10.55 43.68 -1.04
C LEU A 17 -10.64 42.26 -1.61
N LEU A 18 -9.82 41.98 -2.64
CA LEU A 18 -9.65 40.62 -3.17
C LEU A 18 -8.89 39.79 -2.14
N MET A 19 -9.60 38.99 -1.35
CA MET A 19 -9.01 37.89 -0.59
C MET A 19 -8.48 36.85 -1.59
N PHE A 20 -7.16 36.84 -1.79
CA PHE A 20 -6.49 35.68 -2.38
C PHE A 20 -6.45 34.57 -1.33
N GLY A 21 -7.44 33.67 -1.40
CA GLY A 21 -7.36 32.39 -0.72
C GLY A 21 -6.21 31.59 -1.31
N PHE A 22 -5.13 31.43 -0.56
CA PHE A 22 -4.14 30.39 -0.83
C PHE A 22 -4.82 29.05 -0.59
N ILE A 23 -5.28 28.39 -1.66
CA ILE A 23 -5.53 26.96 -1.62
C ILE A 23 -4.16 26.32 -1.48
N GLY A 24 -3.75 26.01 -0.25
CA GLY A 24 -2.59 25.18 0.01
C GLY A 24 -2.84 23.82 -0.62
N VAL A 25 -2.18 23.54 -1.74
CA VAL A 25 -2.10 22.18 -2.28
C VAL A 25 -1.23 21.40 -1.30
N SER A 26 -1.86 20.68 -0.39
CA SER A 26 -1.18 19.79 0.55
C SER A 26 -0.44 18.73 -0.26
N LYS A 27 0.90 18.80 -0.31
CA LYS A 27 1.75 17.83 -1.04
C LYS A 27 1.63 16.46 -0.39
N CYS A 28 0.85 15.55 -0.97
CA CYS A 28 0.87 14.14 -0.59
C CYS A 28 2.32 13.63 -0.72
N HIS A 29 2.97 13.32 0.41
CA HIS A 29 4.29 12.71 0.39
C HIS A 29 4.09 11.20 0.36
N ALA A 30 4.22 10.62 -0.83
CA ALA A 30 4.25 9.18 -1.02
C ALA A 30 5.69 8.70 -1.03
N ILE A 31 5.95 7.58 -0.35
CA ILE A 31 7.13 6.77 -0.62
C ILE A 31 6.74 5.82 -1.75
N ILE A 32 7.59 5.69 -2.75
CA ILE A 32 7.39 4.86 -3.94
C ILE A 32 8.70 4.11 -4.20
N GLU A 33 8.64 2.79 -4.27
CA GLU A 33 9.70 1.93 -4.80
C GLU A 33 9.46 1.76 -6.30
N THR A 34 10.33 2.34 -7.12
CA THR A 34 10.28 2.25 -8.59
C THR A 34 11.38 1.34 -9.16
N PHE A 35 12.23 0.79 -8.31
CA PHE A 35 13.41 0.00 -8.66
C PHE A 35 14.42 0.72 -9.56
N ASP A 36 14.26 2.04 -9.77
CA ASP A 36 15.12 2.84 -10.61
C ASP A 36 16.55 2.94 -10.04
N ASN A 37 17.53 2.93 -10.93
CA ASN A 37 18.96 2.94 -10.56
C ASN A 37 19.39 1.69 -9.78
N ASP A 38 18.75 0.54 -10.05
CA ASP A 38 19.11 -0.75 -9.44
C ASP A 38 18.92 -0.74 -7.92
N SER A 39 17.90 -0.02 -7.44
CA SER A 39 17.57 0.07 -6.02
C SER A 39 16.46 -0.90 -5.64
N ASP A 40 16.55 -1.43 -4.43
CA ASP A 40 15.45 -2.15 -3.77
C ASP A 40 15.49 -1.77 -2.29
N ASP A 41 14.81 -0.68 -1.92
CA ASP A 41 14.70 -0.22 -0.53
C ASP A 41 13.89 -1.20 0.33
N GLY A 42 12.99 -1.95 -0.31
CA GLY A 42 12.18 -2.97 0.33
C GLY A 42 12.94 -4.24 0.70
N ASP A 43 14.06 -4.54 0.03
CA ASP A 43 14.63 -5.90 0.01
C ASP A 43 13.50 -6.90 -0.32
N TRP A 44 12.80 -6.62 -1.41
CA TRP A 44 11.61 -7.35 -1.82
C TRP A 44 11.97 -8.76 -2.26
N HIS A 45 11.35 -9.74 -1.62
CA HIS A 45 11.56 -11.16 -1.90
C HIS A 45 10.31 -11.74 -2.55
N LEU A 46 10.50 -12.77 -3.36
CA LEU A 46 9.42 -13.63 -3.82
C LEU A 46 9.45 -14.92 -3.00
N SER A 47 8.30 -15.39 -2.52
CA SER A 47 8.13 -16.66 -1.77
C SER A 47 9.00 -17.80 -2.32
N THR A 48 9.42 -18.76 -1.50
CA THR A 48 10.30 -19.92 -1.86
C THR A 48 11.56 -19.62 -2.70
N ASN A 49 11.79 -18.38 -3.14
CA ASN A 49 12.89 -17.88 -3.94
C ASN A 49 13.33 -16.50 -3.43
N PRO A 50 13.93 -16.44 -2.23
CA PRO A 50 14.17 -15.19 -1.48
C PRO A 50 15.32 -14.33 -2.05
N GLY A 51 15.47 -14.23 -3.37
CA GLY A 51 16.45 -13.36 -4.03
C GLY A 51 17.34 -14.05 -5.06
N GLU A 52 17.35 -15.39 -5.16
CA GLU A 52 18.31 -16.09 -6.03
C GLU A 52 18.01 -15.92 -7.53
N LEU A 53 16.74 -15.65 -7.90
CA LEU A 53 16.33 -15.38 -9.29
C LEU A 53 15.54 -14.08 -9.44
N LEU A 54 15.77 -13.12 -8.54
CA LEU A 54 15.19 -11.79 -8.68
C LEU A 54 16.13 -10.90 -9.51
N VAL A 55 15.56 -10.19 -10.46
CA VAL A 55 16.30 -9.30 -11.37
C VAL A 55 15.56 -7.97 -11.44
N ILE A 56 16.27 -6.87 -11.30
CA ILE A 56 15.73 -5.55 -11.64
C ILE A 56 15.88 -5.38 -13.15
N GLU A 57 14.76 -5.49 -13.86
CA GLU A 57 14.71 -5.27 -15.30
C GLU A 57 14.69 -3.75 -15.55
N PRO A 58 15.62 -3.18 -16.34
CA PRO A 58 15.77 -1.72 -16.46
C PRO A 58 14.66 -1.06 -17.28
N THR A 59 13.83 -1.86 -17.97
CA THR A 59 12.74 -1.39 -18.83
C THR A 59 11.60 -2.40 -18.83
N GLY A 60 10.37 -1.93 -19.01
CA GLY A 60 9.20 -2.78 -19.12
C GLY A 60 8.24 -2.65 -17.94
N GLY A 61 8.61 -1.90 -16.91
CA GLY A 61 7.76 -1.51 -15.78
C GLY A 61 6.65 -0.52 -16.16
N ASN A 62 6.06 0.12 -15.15
CA ASN A 62 4.87 0.96 -15.29
C ASN A 62 5.05 2.43 -14.83
N PRO A 63 5.90 3.25 -15.48
CA PRO A 63 6.93 2.93 -16.48
C PRO A 63 8.30 2.72 -15.81
N GLY A 64 9.27 2.19 -16.57
CA GLY A 64 10.69 2.21 -16.17
C GLY A 64 11.19 0.84 -15.74
N ALA A 65 12.02 0.82 -14.70
CA ALA A 65 12.51 -0.40 -14.11
C ALA A 65 11.43 -1.13 -13.31
N TYR A 66 11.60 -2.43 -13.07
CA TYR A 66 10.73 -3.20 -12.18
C TYR A 66 11.48 -4.41 -11.62
N LEU A 67 11.00 -4.95 -10.50
CA LEU A 67 11.52 -6.20 -9.96
C LEU A 67 10.82 -7.39 -10.61
N HIS A 68 11.61 -8.28 -11.20
CA HIS A 68 11.16 -9.47 -11.93
C HIS A 68 11.60 -10.73 -11.19
N GLY A 69 10.72 -11.73 -11.11
CA GLY A 69 11.05 -13.01 -10.50
C GLY A 69 10.20 -14.17 -10.99
N THR A 70 10.75 -15.38 -10.84
CA THR A 70 10.01 -16.63 -11.05
C THR A 70 9.99 -17.48 -9.79
N VAL A 71 8.93 -18.25 -9.58
CA VAL A 71 8.80 -19.08 -8.37
C VAL A 71 7.91 -20.29 -8.63
N ASP A 72 8.25 -21.44 -8.03
CA ASP A 72 7.34 -22.58 -7.90
C ASP A 72 6.60 -22.51 -6.55
N ALA A 73 5.32 -22.15 -6.60
CA ALA A 73 4.48 -21.98 -5.41
C ALA A 73 2.98 -22.08 -5.75
N SER A 74 2.18 -22.54 -4.79
CA SER A 74 0.71 -22.49 -4.85
C SER A 74 0.15 -21.09 -4.63
N VAL A 75 0.81 -20.32 -3.77
CA VAL A 75 0.49 -18.92 -3.46
C VAL A 75 1.78 -18.11 -3.54
N PRO A 76 2.15 -17.59 -4.72
CA PRO A 76 3.35 -16.77 -4.82
C PRO A 76 3.09 -15.45 -4.08
N THR A 77 4.11 -15.01 -3.34
CA THR A 77 3.99 -13.84 -2.46
C THR A 77 5.20 -12.95 -2.61
N TRP A 78 4.98 -11.68 -2.96
CA TRP A 78 6.00 -10.65 -2.80
C TRP A 78 5.98 -10.19 -1.35
N TYR A 79 7.12 -10.22 -0.66
CA TYR A 79 7.18 -9.85 0.75
C TYR A 79 8.46 -9.12 1.11
N VAL A 80 8.37 -8.32 2.17
CA VAL A 80 9.54 -7.74 2.83
C VAL A 80 9.91 -8.59 4.04
N PRO A 81 11.15 -9.10 4.13
CA PRO A 81 11.60 -9.92 5.25
C PRO A 81 11.57 -9.18 6.60
N MET A 82 11.27 -9.92 7.66
CA MET A 82 11.34 -9.40 9.03
C MET A 82 12.76 -8.95 9.38
N GLY A 83 12.87 -7.75 9.95
CA GLY A 83 14.15 -7.15 10.34
C GLY A 83 14.83 -6.34 9.24
N THR A 84 14.26 -6.27 8.04
CA THR A 84 14.73 -5.38 6.98
C THR A 84 14.61 -3.91 7.40
N LYS A 85 15.69 -3.15 7.20
CA LYS A 85 15.71 -1.70 7.45
C LYS A 85 15.19 -0.98 6.21
N THR A 86 13.87 -0.82 6.15
CA THR A 86 13.17 -0.25 4.99
C THR A 86 12.10 0.75 5.43
N HIS A 87 11.59 1.54 4.50
CA HIS A 87 10.36 2.29 4.68
C HIS A 87 9.10 1.43 4.72
N PHE A 88 9.16 0.19 4.23
CA PHE A 88 8.00 -0.71 4.10
C PHE A 88 7.65 -1.53 5.34
N LEU A 89 8.37 -1.36 6.45
CA LEU A 89 8.09 -2.00 7.74
C LEU A 89 8.07 -0.98 8.89
N GLY A 90 7.64 -1.45 10.07
CA GLY A 90 7.64 -0.70 11.33
C GLY A 90 6.33 0.03 11.61
N ASN A 91 6.42 1.25 12.13
CA ASN A 91 5.27 1.94 12.72
C ASN A 91 4.43 2.71 11.68
N PHE A 92 3.52 1.99 11.02
CA PHE A 92 2.63 2.54 10.00
C PHE A 92 1.68 3.61 10.56
N ALA A 93 1.20 3.45 11.80
CA ALA A 93 0.34 4.43 12.46
C ALA A 93 1.05 5.79 12.62
N LYS A 94 2.30 5.79 13.11
CA LYS A 94 3.13 6.98 13.27
C LYS A 94 3.55 7.57 11.92
N ALA A 95 3.77 6.71 10.92
CA ALA A 95 4.06 7.14 9.55
C ALA A 95 2.82 7.69 8.82
N GLY A 96 1.62 7.59 9.41
CA GLY A 96 0.37 8.10 8.84
C GLY A 96 -0.06 7.38 7.58
N VAL A 97 0.28 6.09 7.44
CA VAL A 97 -0.06 5.29 6.25
C VAL A 97 -1.57 5.11 6.17
N ALA A 98 -2.15 5.55 5.06
CA ALA A 98 -3.59 5.49 4.82
C ALA A 98 -3.97 4.45 3.77
N GLU A 99 -3.07 4.18 2.82
CA GLU A 99 -3.29 3.24 1.74
C GLU A 99 -1.94 2.70 1.24
N MET A 100 -1.96 1.45 0.80
CA MET A 100 -0.86 0.78 0.12
C MET A 100 -1.27 0.46 -1.30
N THR A 101 -0.35 0.64 -2.24
CA THR A 101 -0.57 0.27 -3.64
C THR A 101 0.61 -0.50 -4.21
N PHE A 102 0.32 -1.45 -5.09
CA PHE A 102 1.29 -2.29 -5.78
C PHE A 102 0.94 -2.31 -7.26
N ASP A 103 1.92 -2.15 -8.14
CA ASP A 103 1.75 -2.51 -9.54
C ASP A 103 2.31 -3.92 -9.73
N ILE A 104 1.48 -4.83 -10.27
CA ILE A 104 1.88 -6.22 -10.52
C ILE A 104 1.53 -6.57 -11.97
N ASP A 105 2.44 -7.27 -12.64
CA ASP A 105 2.19 -7.96 -13.89
C ASP A 105 2.35 -9.48 -13.68
N ILE A 106 1.47 -10.25 -14.32
CA ILE A 106 1.48 -11.72 -14.25
C ILE A 106 1.81 -12.22 -15.66
N PHE A 107 3.10 -12.42 -15.92
CA PHE A 107 3.58 -12.87 -17.24
C PHE A 107 3.21 -14.34 -17.48
N ALA A 108 3.27 -15.16 -16.43
CA ALA A 108 2.81 -16.55 -16.45
C ALA A 108 2.38 -17.02 -15.05
N GLY A 109 1.44 -17.95 -15.02
CA GLY A 109 0.89 -18.49 -13.78
C GLY A 109 -0.24 -19.48 -14.04
N SER A 110 -1.03 -19.77 -13.00
CA SER A 110 -2.21 -20.64 -13.08
C SER A 110 -3.50 -19.87 -12.77
N GLU A 111 -4.38 -19.77 -13.77
CA GLU A 111 -5.74 -19.26 -13.62
C GLU A 111 -6.63 -20.32 -12.97
N VAL A 112 -7.11 -20.02 -11.77
CA VAL A 112 -7.98 -20.91 -10.98
C VAL A 112 -9.02 -20.07 -10.25
N PRO A 113 -10.24 -20.58 -10.04
CA PRO A 113 -11.26 -19.86 -9.30
C PRO A 113 -10.82 -19.44 -7.90
N ASP A 114 -11.45 -18.38 -7.40
CA ASP A 114 -11.28 -17.87 -6.04
C ASP A 114 -9.84 -17.44 -5.72
N ARG A 115 -9.04 -17.07 -6.73
CA ARG A 115 -7.72 -16.45 -6.53
C ARG A 115 -7.87 -14.94 -6.49
N ALA A 116 -7.25 -14.29 -5.52
CA ALA A 116 -7.25 -12.84 -5.37
C ALA A 116 -5.82 -12.32 -5.14
N VAL A 117 -5.63 -11.01 -5.28
CA VAL A 117 -4.43 -10.34 -4.76
C VAL A 117 -4.74 -9.88 -3.33
N THR A 118 -4.12 -10.52 -2.35
CA THR A 118 -4.37 -10.31 -0.92
C THR A 118 -3.20 -9.60 -0.29
N LEU A 119 -3.46 -8.50 0.43
CA LEU A 119 -2.45 -7.85 1.26
C LEU A 119 -2.45 -8.51 2.64
N ASP A 120 -1.28 -8.84 3.14
CA ASP A 120 -1.06 -9.50 4.43
C ASP A 120 -0.02 -8.75 5.26
N LEU A 121 -0.29 -8.61 6.56
CA LEU A 121 0.51 -7.86 7.51
C LEU A 121 0.63 -8.63 8.82
N LYS A 122 1.86 -8.73 9.34
CA LYS A 122 2.11 -9.47 10.57
C LYS A 122 3.00 -8.72 11.53
N THR A 123 2.80 -9.00 12.80
CA THR A 123 3.71 -8.66 13.89
C THR A 123 3.80 -9.82 14.86
N THR A 124 4.99 -10.05 15.38
CA THR A 124 5.29 -10.90 16.54
C THR A 124 5.48 -10.07 17.81
N PHE A 125 5.33 -8.75 17.73
CA PHE A 125 5.65 -7.78 18.78
C PHE A 125 7.11 -7.88 19.23
N GLY A 126 8.03 -8.11 18.28
CA GLY A 126 9.46 -8.26 18.53
C GLY A 126 9.86 -9.57 19.22
N THR A 127 8.94 -10.53 19.36
CA THR A 127 9.24 -11.82 20.00
C THR A 127 9.85 -12.84 19.03
N GLY A 128 9.67 -12.64 17.73
CA GLY A 128 9.97 -13.63 16.68
C GLY A 128 9.02 -14.84 16.68
N ASP A 129 7.99 -14.85 17.53
CA ASP A 129 7.04 -15.96 17.68
C ASP A 129 5.65 -15.53 17.17
N PHE A 130 5.30 -15.94 15.95
CA PHE A 130 4.01 -15.63 15.34
C PHE A 130 2.81 -16.16 16.13
N SER A 131 2.97 -17.17 16.98
CA SER A 131 1.85 -17.64 17.83
C SER A 131 1.43 -16.63 18.91
N LYS A 132 2.33 -15.68 19.22
CA LYS A 132 2.08 -14.54 20.13
C LYS A 132 1.69 -13.27 19.39
N GLY A 133 1.75 -13.30 18.07
CA GLY A 133 1.58 -12.15 17.21
C GLY A 133 0.14 -11.81 16.84
N VAL A 134 0.03 -10.88 15.91
CA VAL A 134 -1.20 -10.53 15.21
C VAL A 134 -0.91 -10.58 13.71
N ASP A 135 -1.88 -11.11 13.00
CA ASP A 135 -1.93 -11.27 11.55
C ASP A 135 -3.18 -10.54 11.06
N ALA A 136 -3.06 -9.77 9.99
CA ALA A 136 -4.20 -9.11 9.37
C ALA A 136 -4.06 -9.18 7.85
N TYR A 137 -5.17 -9.53 7.20
CA TYR A 137 -5.22 -9.59 5.75
C TYR A 137 -6.42 -8.86 5.18
N TYR A 138 -6.27 -8.40 3.94
CA TYR A 138 -7.31 -7.78 3.13
C TYR A 138 -7.35 -8.50 1.78
N VAL A 139 -8.44 -9.21 1.51
CA VAL A 139 -8.67 -9.85 0.21
C VAL A 139 -9.05 -8.78 -0.81
N GLY A 140 -8.19 -8.59 -1.81
CA GLY A 140 -8.37 -7.58 -2.84
C GLY A 140 -9.07 -8.09 -4.09
N THR A 141 -8.57 -7.65 -5.23
CA THR A 141 -9.15 -7.93 -6.55
C THR A 141 -9.05 -9.42 -6.89
N ASP A 142 -10.14 -9.99 -7.41
CA ASP A 142 -10.16 -11.33 -8.01
C ASP A 142 -9.27 -11.36 -9.26
N ILE A 143 -8.41 -12.38 -9.33
CA ILE A 143 -7.52 -12.71 -10.44
C ILE A 143 -7.73 -14.17 -10.85
N SER A 144 -8.96 -14.67 -10.73
CA SER A 144 -9.33 -16.00 -11.23
C SER A 144 -9.04 -16.12 -12.74
N HIS A 145 -9.11 -14.98 -13.42
CA HIS A 145 -8.54 -14.77 -14.75
C HIS A 145 -7.54 -13.61 -14.69
N PHE A 146 -6.41 -13.77 -15.36
CA PHE A 146 -5.34 -12.79 -15.31
C PHE A 146 -5.68 -11.56 -16.12
N PRO A 147 -5.51 -10.37 -15.55
CA PRO A 147 -5.56 -9.14 -16.32
C PRO A 147 -4.35 -9.08 -17.27
N VAL A 148 -4.51 -8.36 -18.38
CA VAL A 148 -3.42 -8.19 -19.35
C VAL A 148 -2.53 -7.02 -18.94
N GLY A 149 -1.25 -7.30 -18.70
CA GLY A 149 -0.23 -6.31 -18.36
C GLY A 149 -0.38 -5.73 -16.95
N TRP A 150 0.49 -4.77 -16.63
CA TRP A 150 0.52 -4.06 -15.35
C TRP A 150 -0.85 -3.61 -14.84
N GLN A 151 -1.19 -4.06 -13.63
CA GLN A 151 -2.35 -3.59 -12.87
C GLN A 151 -1.93 -2.98 -11.54
N THR A 152 -2.63 -1.91 -11.14
CA THR A 152 -2.48 -1.32 -9.81
C THR A 152 -3.50 -1.91 -8.84
N TYR A 153 -3.02 -2.52 -7.76
CA TYR A 153 -3.82 -3.03 -6.64
C TYR A 153 -3.71 -2.08 -5.46
N SER A 154 -4.85 -1.62 -4.93
CA SER A 154 -4.90 -0.60 -3.87
C SER A 154 -5.66 -1.10 -2.65
N TYR A 155 -5.08 -0.90 -1.46
CA TYR A 155 -5.59 -1.38 -0.19
C TYR A 155 -5.77 -0.22 0.79
N PRO A 156 -7.01 0.09 1.23
CA PRO A 156 -7.22 1.05 2.28
C PRO A 156 -6.69 0.47 3.58
N LEU A 157 -5.65 1.09 4.12
CA LEU A 157 -4.98 0.61 5.32
C LEU A 157 -5.54 1.33 6.55
N GLU A 158 -5.62 2.66 6.52
CA GLU A 158 -6.08 3.46 7.67
C GLU A 158 -5.35 3.13 8.98
N ALA A 159 -4.02 3.13 8.96
CA ALA A 159 -3.18 2.63 10.05
C ALA A 159 -3.40 3.32 11.40
N ALA A 160 -3.85 4.58 11.40
CA ALA A 160 -4.17 5.33 12.62
C ALA A 160 -5.60 5.09 13.13
N SER A 161 -6.38 4.22 12.50
CA SER A 161 -7.74 3.90 12.92
C SER A 161 -7.76 3.25 14.30
N LEU A 162 -8.72 3.67 15.13
CA LEU A 162 -8.97 3.09 16.45
C LEU A 162 -9.81 1.82 16.39
N THR A 163 -10.36 1.48 15.22
CA THR A 163 -11.13 0.26 14.97
C THR A 163 -10.59 -0.47 13.75
N ILE A 164 -10.80 -1.78 13.67
CA ILE A 164 -10.48 -2.56 12.47
C ILE A 164 -11.20 -1.92 11.27
N PRO A 165 -10.48 -1.46 10.24
CA PRO A 165 -11.12 -0.84 9.07
C PRO A 165 -11.95 -1.87 8.29
N PRO A 166 -13.03 -1.45 7.61
CA PRO A 166 -13.83 -2.35 6.78
C PRO A 166 -12.98 -3.12 5.76
N GLY A 167 -13.25 -4.41 5.60
CA GLY A 167 -12.56 -5.31 4.67
C GLY A 167 -11.35 -6.03 5.27
N TRP A 168 -10.81 -5.58 6.40
CA TRP A 168 -9.74 -6.28 7.10
C TRP A 168 -10.27 -7.43 7.95
N VAL A 169 -9.59 -8.57 7.87
CA VAL A 169 -9.71 -9.66 8.83
C VAL A 169 -8.48 -9.63 9.71
N VAL A 170 -8.66 -9.63 11.02
CA VAL A 170 -7.56 -9.64 12.00
C VAL A 170 -7.66 -10.90 12.83
N THR A 171 -6.54 -11.60 13.00
CA THR A 171 -6.43 -12.85 13.75
C THR A 171 -5.22 -12.76 14.68
N LYS A 172 -5.36 -13.28 15.90
CA LYS A 172 -4.22 -13.48 16.79
C LYS A 172 -3.45 -14.73 16.34
N GLY A 173 -2.16 -14.79 16.62
CA GLY A 173 -1.31 -15.96 16.33
C GLY A 173 -1.80 -17.31 16.87
N ASN A 174 -2.73 -17.29 17.82
CA ASN A 174 -3.39 -18.48 18.37
C ASN A 174 -4.69 -18.88 17.63
N GLY A 175 -4.97 -18.27 16.48
CA GLY A 175 -6.13 -18.57 15.63
C GLY A 175 -7.46 -17.96 16.11
N LYS A 176 -7.47 -17.16 17.18
CA LYS A 176 -8.68 -16.45 17.61
C LYS A 176 -8.87 -15.16 16.82
N PRO A 177 -10.12 -14.69 16.61
CA PRO A 177 -10.36 -13.36 16.06
C PRO A 177 -9.63 -12.28 16.85
N GLY A 178 -9.03 -11.34 16.12
CA GLY A 178 -8.44 -10.13 16.66
C GLY A 178 -9.49 -9.11 17.10
N THR A 179 -9.00 -8.06 17.72
CA THR A 179 -9.78 -6.92 18.24
C THR A 179 -9.25 -5.61 17.70
N ASP A 180 -9.99 -4.53 17.90
CA ASP A 180 -9.54 -3.16 17.59
C ASP A 180 -8.20 -2.80 18.26
N ALA A 181 -7.92 -3.35 19.44
CA ALA A 181 -6.65 -3.16 20.12
C ALA A 181 -5.51 -3.95 19.45
N ASP A 182 -5.80 -5.13 18.90
CA ASP A 182 -4.82 -5.93 18.15
C ASP A 182 -4.44 -5.24 16.84
N TRP A 183 -5.41 -4.64 16.15
CA TRP A 183 -5.15 -3.81 14.97
C TRP A 183 -4.23 -2.63 15.29
N GLN A 184 -4.55 -1.87 16.34
CA GLN A 184 -3.72 -0.74 16.77
C GLN A 184 -2.31 -1.17 17.14
N ALA A 185 -2.15 -2.34 17.76
CA ALA A 185 -0.84 -2.89 18.09
C ALA A 185 -0.05 -3.31 16.84
N LEU A 186 -0.69 -4.00 15.88
CA LEU A 186 -0.09 -4.36 14.59
C LEU A 186 0.38 -3.12 13.82
N MET A 187 -0.43 -2.08 13.73
CA MET A 187 -0.07 -0.85 13.00
C MET A 187 1.05 -0.04 13.67
N GLN A 188 1.39 -0.32 14.93
CA GLN A 188 2.52 0.30 15.61
C GLN A 188 3.86 -0.40 15.30
N ASP A 189 3.83 -1.64 14.82
CA ASP A 189 5.02 -2.44 14.55
C ASP A 189 4.71 -3.56 13.53
N VAL A 190 4.65 -3.20 12.25
CA VAL A 190 4.53 -4.17 11.15
C VAL A 190 5.90 -4.79 10.91
N GLU A 191 6.03 -6.09 11.18
CA GLU A 191 7.28 -6.85 11.05
C GLU A 191 7.36 -7.64 9.75
N ILE A 192 6.21 -7.99 9.15
CA ILE A 192 6.12 -8.57 7.80
C ILE A 192 5.03 -7.86 7.03
N LEU A 193 5.33 -7.60 5.76
CA LEU A 193 4.42 -7.13 4.73
C LEU A 193 4.48 -8.12 3.56
N GLY A 194 3.33 -8.61 3.12
CA GLY A 194 3.23 -9.50 1.97
C GLY A 194 2.06 -9.13 1.05
N VAL A 195 2.23 -9.30 -0.25
CA VAL A 195 1.14 -9.30 -1.24
C VAL A 195 1.11 -10.66 -1.92
N GLU A 196 0.06 -11.42 -1.62
CA GLU A 196 -0.14 -12.81 -2.00
C GLU A 196 -1.05 -12.88 -3.23
N LEU A 197 -0.73 -13.70 -4.23
CA LEU A 197 -1.68 -14.06 -5.28
C LEU A 197 -2.47 -15.29 -4.83
N GLY A 198 -3.26 -15.14 -3.78
CA GLY A 198 -4.12 -16.16 -3.21
C GLY A 198 -5.08 -15.58 -2.19
N GLN A 199 -6.01 -16.39 -1.71
CA GLN A 199 -6.91 -16.03 -0.63
C GLN A 199 -6.79 -17.02 0.54
N PRO A 200 -6.74 -16.55 1.80
CA PRO A 200 -6.78 -17.42 2.96
C PRO A 200 -7.97 -18.37 2.97
N GLY A 201 -7.73 -19.62 3.35
CA GLY A 201 -8.75 -20.68 3.42
C GLY A 201 -8.98 -21.47 2.13
N TYR A 202 -8.26 -21.14 1.05
CA TYR A 202 -8.30 -21.87 -0.22
C TYR A 202 -7.03 -22.68 -0.43
N PHE A 203 -7.17 -23.78 -1.18
CA PHE A 203 -6.06 -24.58 -1.65
C PHE A 203 -5.89 -24.37 -3.15
N TYR A 204 -4.67 -24.07 -3.57
CA TYR A 204 -4.31 -23.93 -4.97
C TYR A 204 -3.23 -24.94 -5.34
N PRO A 205 -3.21 -25.45 -6.58
CA PRO A 205 -2.10 -26.27 -7.06
C PRO A 205 -0.81 -25.44 -7.14
N ASP A 206 0.32 -26.08 -6.85
CA ASP A 206 1.64 -25.49 -7.13
C ASP A 206 1.82 -25.31 -8.64
N TRP A 207 2.47 -24.20 -9.01
CA TRP A 207 2.75 -23.86 -10.40
C TRP A 207 3.99 -22.94 -10.47
N ILE A 208 4.60 -22.89 -11.66
CA ILE A 208 5.67 -21.94 -11.95
C ILE A 208 5.05 -20.59 -12.32
N TRP A 209 5.31 -19.58 -11.52
CA TRP A 209 4.91 -18.20 -11.73
C TRP A 209 6.05 -17.38 -12.31
N ASP A 210 5.67 -16.41 -13.12
CA ASP A 210 6.54 -15.39 -13.70
C ASP A 210 5.87 -14.03 -13.47
N LEU A 211 6.47 -13.20 -12.60
CA LEU A 211 5.81 -12.05 -11.98
C LEU A 211 6.69 -10.80 -12.03
N GLY A 212 6.07 -9.66 -12.30
CA GLY A 212 6.66 -8.34 -12.11
C GLY A 212 6.06 -7.63 -10.90
N LEU A 213 6.89 -6.89 -10.16
CA LEU A 213 6.51 -5.97 -9.09
C LEU A 213 7.09 -4.59 -9.41
N ASP A 214 6.25 -3.56 -9.35
CA ASP A 214 6.67 -2.17 -9.58
C ASP A 214 5.85 -1.21 -8.70
N ASN A 215 6.35 0.02 -8.57
CA ASN A 215 5.72 1.16 -7.95
C ASN A 215 5.01 0.81 -6.64
N VAL A 216 5.71 0.18 -5.69
CA VAL A 216 5.13 -0.10 -4.36
C VAL A 216 5.07 1.19 -3.55
N ARG A 217 3.88 1.56 -3.08
CA ARG A 217 3.65 2.93 -2.54
C ARG A 217 2.89 2.93 -1.24
N PHE A 218 3.24 3.91 -0.41
CA PHE A 218 2.38 4.39 0.66
C PHE A 218 1.77 5.72 0.29
N ARG A 219 0.45 5.84 0.44
CA ARG A 219 -0.19 7.14 0.56
C ARG A 219 -0.33 7.50 2.04
N ARG A 220 0.19 8.67 2.40
CA ARG A 220 0.06 9.21 3.77
C ARG A 220 -1.11 10.17 3.86
N ARG A 221 -1.83 10.14 4.99
CA ARG A 221 -2.77 11.22 5.34
C ARG A 221 -1.97 12.47 5.72
N HIS A 222 -2.43 13.63 5.26
CA HIS A 222 -1.97 14.90 5.81
C HIS A 222 -2.48 15.02 7.24
N ALA A 223 -1.57 15.33 8.17
CA ALA A 223 -1.91 15.70 9.54
C ALA A 223 -2.56 17.10 9.59
#